data_AF-A0A640W063-F1
#
_entry.id   AF-A0A640W063-F1
#
_cell.length_a   1.000
_cell.length_b   1.000
_cell.length_c   1.000
_cell.angle_alpha   90.00
_cell.angle_beta   90.00
_cell.angle_gamma   90.00
#
_symmetry.space_group_name_H-M   'P 1'
#
loop_
_entity.id
_entity.type
_entity.pdbx_description
1 polymer ?
#
loop_
_entity_poly.entity_id
_entity_poly.type
_entity_poly.pdbx_seq_one_letter_code
_entity_poly.pdbx_strand_id
1 'polypeptide(L)'
;MSKKTFSAAPKPKPQPTDDQILTFERGGAGHDTTSPSKPAANKTSEEPSKRLSLDLPASIHTRFKTACSATNRKMVSEIQAFINARTIELEEEAGIVRK
;
A
#
# COMPACT_ATOMS: atom_id res chain seq x y z
N MET A 1 55.69 17.37 -3.15
CA MET A 1 54.41 16.80 -3.64
C MET A 1 54.08 15.57 -2.79
N SER A 2 53.31 15.76 -1.71
CA SER A 2 53.03 14.70 -0.73
C SER A 2 51.91 13.80 -1.25
N LYS A 3 52.23 12.54 -1.58
CA LYS A 3 51.24 11.54 -2.04
C LYS A 3 50.48 11.02 -0.82
N LYS A 4 49.23 11.46 -0.64
CA LYS A 4 48.35 10.96 0.42
C LYS A 4 47.98 9.51 0.11
N THR A 5 48.49 8.56 0.91
CA THR A 5 48.18 7.13 0.83
C THR A 5 46.85 6.85 1.53
N PHE A 6 45.82 6.44 0.78
CA PHE A 6 44.54 5.96 1.32
C PHE A 6 44.67 4.49 1.73
N SER A 7 45.38 4.22 2.83
CA SER A 7 45.59 2.85 3.35
C SER A 7 44.50 2.34 4.29
N ALA A 8 43.37 3.05 4.42
CA ALA A 8 42.28 2.71 5.35
C ALA A 8 40.92 2.51 4.66
N ALA A 9 40.88 2.16 3.37
CA ALA A 9 39.65 1.77 2.70
C ALA A 9 39.44 0.24 2.82
N PRO A 10 38.28 -0.23 3.30
CA PRO A 10 37.94 -1.65 3.26
C PRO A 10 38.07 -2.17 1.82
N LYS A 11 38.72 -3.33 1.65
CA LYS A 11 38.88 -3.95 0.33
C LYS A 11 37.50 -4.11 -0.33
N PRO A 12 37.37 -3.83 -1.65
CA PRO A 12 36.11 -4.02 -2.34
C PRO A 12 35.67 -5.47 -2.20
N LYS A 13 34.39 -5.68 -1.91
CA LYS A 13 33.82 -7.03 -1.83
C LYS A 13 34.06 -7.75 -3.17
N PRO A 14 34.38 -9.05 -3.14
CA PRO A 14 34.58 -9.82 -4.36
C PRO A 14 33.33 -9.71 -5.25
N GLN A 15 33.54 -9.68 -6.56
CA GLN A 15 32.43 -9.65 -7.51
C GLN A 15 31.58 -10.90 -7.35
N PRO A 16 30.24 -10.79 -7.44
CA PRO A 16 29.36 -11.95 -7.41
C PRO A 16 29.76 -12.96 -8.50
N THR A 17 29.71 -14.25 -8.18
CA THR A 17 29.90 -15.31 -9.17
C THR A 17 28.69 -15.41 -10.10
N ASP A 18 28.87 -15.96 -11.30
CA ASP A 18 27.79 -16.12 -12.29
C ASP A 18 26.55 -16.82 -11.72
N ASP A 19 26.72 -17.83 -10.85
CA ASP A 19 25.61 -18.49 -10.17
C ASP A 19 24.80 -17.55 -9.26
N GLN A 20 25.47 -16.59 -8.60
CA GLN A 20 24.81 -15.58 -7.76
C GLN A 20 24.06 -14.56 -8.62
N ILE A 21 24.61 -14.22 -9.79
CA ILE A 21 23.97 -13.33 -10.76
C ILE A 21 22.73 -14.01 -11.33
N LEU A 22 22.84 -15.26 -11.78
CA LEU A 22 21.73 -16.04 -12.34
C LEU A 22 20.62 -16.27 -11.30
N THR A 23 20.99 -16.49 -10.04
CA THR A 23 20.01 -16.62 -8.95
C THR A 23 19.29 -15.31 -8.69
N PHE A 24 19.99 -14.18 -8.75
CA PHE A 24 19.41 -12.85 -8.61
C PHE A 24 18.47 -12.49 -9.78
N GLU A 25 18.87 -12.76 -11.02
CA GLU A 25 18.05 -12.54 -12.22
C GLU A 25 16.79 -13.40 -12.22
N ARG A 26 16.90 -14.65 -11.77
CA ARG A 26 15.76 -15.57 -11.65
C ARG A 26 14.85 -15.22 -10.47
N GLY A 27 15.42 -14.71 -9.38
CA GLY A 27 14.71 -14.37 -8.15
C GLY A 27 14.00 -13.02 -8.17
N GLY A 28 14.41 -12.09 -9.04
CA GLY A 28 13.86 -10.73 -9.09
C GLY A 28 14.14 -9.93 -7.81
N ALA A 29 14.05 -8.59 -7.90
CA ALA A 29 14.18 -7.72 -6.73
C ALA A 29 12.94 -7.82 -5.84
N GLY A 30 12.83 -8.90 -5.06
CA GLY A 30 11.71 -9.18 -4.18
C GLY A 30 12.13 -9.99 -2.95
N HIS A 31 13.07 -9.46 -2.16
CA HIS A 31 13.39 -10.01 -0.84
C HIS A 31 12.44 -9.48 0.24
N ASP A 32 11.12 -9.60 0.02
CA ASP A 32 10.14 -9.54 1.11
C ASP A 32 10.00 -10.94 1.73
N THR A 33 11.06 -11.39 2.40
CA THR A 33 11.03 -12.60 3.25
C THR A 33 11.25 -12.28 4.72
N THR A 34 11.13 -11.02 5.13
CA THR A 34 10.68 -10.75 6.49
C THR A 34 9.19 -11.08 6.53
N SER A 35 8.85 -12.28 7.01
CA SER A 35 7.55 -12.48 7.62
C SER A 35 7.52 -11.59 8.87
N PRO A 36 6.77 -10.47 8.92
CA PRO A 36 6.33 -10.03 10.22
C PRO A 36 5.30 -11.07 10.65
N SER A 37 5.66 -11.93 11.60
CA SER A 37 4.68 -12.48 12.52
C SER A 37 4.12 -11.31 13.35
N LYS A 38 3.38 -10.43 12.68
CA LYS A 38 2.54 -9.45 13.33
C LYS A 38 1.45 -10.29 14.00
N PRO A 39 1.30 -10.24 15.34
CA PRO A 39 0.21 -10.93 15.99
C PRO A 39 -1.07 -10.45 15.29
N ALA A 40 -1.87 -11.42 14.85
CA ALA A 40 -3.15 -11.16 14.21
C ALA A 40 -3.90 -10.18 15.10
N ALA A 41 -3.98 -8.92 14.66
CA ALA A 41 -4.78 -7.93 15.34
C ALA A 41 -6.17 -8.53 15.40
N ASN A 42 -6.69 -8.67 16.63
CA ASN A 42 -8.02 -9.15 16.93
C ASN A 42 -8.97 -8.72 15.82
N LYS A 43 -9.43 -9.69 15.02
CA LYS A 43 -10.57 -9.48 14.14
C LYS A 43 -11.75 -9.26 15.07
N THR A 44 -11.96 -8.00 15.46
CA THR A 44 -13.28 -7.50 15.81
C THR A 44 -14.25 -8.07 14.78
N SER A 45 -15.41 -8.55 15.23
CA SER A 45 -16.49 -9.14 14.41
C SER A 45 -16.91 -8.18 13.29
N GLU A 46 -16.09 -8.08 12.25
CA GLU A 46 -16.30 -7.23 11.09
C GLU A 46 -17.09 -8.08 10.09
N GLU A 47 -18.24 -7.56 9.68
CA GLU A 47 -19.06 -8.23 8.68
C GLU A 47 -18.24 -8.55 7.43
N PRO A 48 -18.52 -9.68 6.75
CA PRO A 48 -17.78 -10.06 5.56
C PRO A 48 -17.91 -8.98 4.48
N SER A 49 -16.79 -8.39 4.06
CA SER A 49 -16.77 -7.35 3.03
C SER A 49 -17.13 -7.94 1.65
N LYS A 50 -17.94 -7.22 0.87
CA LYS A 50 -18.18 -7.48 -0.55
C LYS A 50 -17.48 -6.43 -1.41
N ARG A 51 -16.95 -6.84 -2.57
CA ARG A 51 -16.29 -5.93 -3.52
C ARG A 51 -17.33 -5.10 -4.27
N LEU A 52 -17.14 -3.79 -4.28
CA LEU A 52 -17.89 -2.83 -5.09
C LEU A 52 -17.06 -2.43 -6.32
N SER A 53 -17.60 -2.62 -7.53
CA SER A 53 -17.00 -2.16 -8.79
C SER A 53 -17.81 -0.99 -9.32
N LEU A 54 -17.15 0.13 -9.64
CA LEU A 54 -17.79 1.36 -10.13
C LEU A 54 -17.03 1.89 -11.34
N ASP A 55 -17.76 2.31 -12.36
CA ASP A 55 -17.19 3.00 -13.51
C ASP A 55 -17.26 4.51 -13.26
N LEU A 56 -16.10 5.17 -13.34
CA LEU A 56 -15.95 6.61 -13.15
C LEU A 56 -15.16 7.20 -14.33
N PRO A 57 -15.45 8.44 -14.76
CA PRO A 57 -14.58 9.14 -15.69
C PRO A 57 -13.14 9.16 -15.17
N ALA A 58 -12.18 8.86 -16.05
CA ALA A 58 -10.76 8.74 -15.69
C ALA A 58 -10.22 10.00 -15.00
N SER A 59 -10.68 11.18 -15.42
CA SER A 59 -10.33 12.46 -14.83
C SER A 59 -10.76 12.58 -13.36
N ILE A 60 -11.96 12.12 -13.02
CA ILE A 60 -12.49 12.16 -11.64
C ILE A 60 -11.75 11.17 -10.76
N HIS A 61 -11.58 9.93 -11.22
CA HIS A 61 -10.83 8.91 -10.48
C HIS A 61 -9.39 9.37 -10.18
N THR A 62 -8.71 9.95 -11.17
CA THR A 62 -7.35 10.47 -11.00
C THR A 62 -7.30 11.58 -9.96
N ARG A 63 -8.19 12.57 -10.06
CA ARG A 63 -8.27 13.67 -9.08
C ARG A 63 -8.52 13.17 -7.66
N PHE A 64 -9.48 12.26 -7.50
CA PHE A 64 -9.84 11.71 -6.20
C PHE A 64 -8.69 10.88 -5.60
N LYS A 65 -8.06 10.01 -6.41
CA LYS A 65 -6.91 9.20 -5.98
C LYS A 65 -5.73 10.07 -5.58
N THR A 66 -5.43 11.12 -6.35
CA THR A 66 -4.36 12.07 -6.02
C THR A 66 -4.65 12.81 -4.72
N ALA A 67 -5.89 13.27 -4.50
CA ALA A 67 -6.27 13.93 -3.25
C ALA A 67 -6.16 12.99 -2.02
N CYS A 68 -6.60 11.74 -2.15
CA CYS A 68 -6.43 10.72 -1.11
C CYS A 68 -4.95 10.47 -0.82
N SER A 69 -4.12 10.36 -1.86
CA SER A 69 -2.67 10.18 -1.72
C SER A 69 -2.01 11.38 -1.03
N ALA A 70 -2.39 12.61 -1.41
CA ALA A 70 -1.84 13.84 -0.84
C ALA A 70 -2.19 14.03 0.64
N THR A 71 -3.31 13.46 1.08
CA THR A 71 -3.79 13.52 2.47
C THR A 71 -3.44 12.27 3.28
N ASN A 72 -2.66 11.34 2.70
CA ASN A 72 -2.31 10.05 3.29
C ASN A 72 -3.53 9.23 3.75
N ARG A 73 -4.62 9.30 2.97
CA ARG A 73 -5.89 8.59 3.21
C ARG A 73 -6.08 7.49 2.19
N LYS A 74 -6.71 6.39 2.60
CA LYS A 74 -7.07 5.28 1.70
C LYS A 74 -8.35 5.63 0.96
N MET A 75 -8.30 5.53 -0.36
CA MET A 75 -9.45 5.80 -1.24
C MET A 75 -10.71 5.01 -0.84
N VAL A 76 -10.56 3.72 -0.48
CA VAL A 76 -11.67 2.86 -0.05
C VAL A 76 -12.33 3.37 1.23
N SER A 77 -11.53 3.83 2.20
CA SER A 77 -12.04 4.34 3.48
C SER A 77 -12.84 5.62 3.31
N GLU A 78 -12.40 6.52 2.42
CA GLU A 78 -13.14 7.75 2.10
C GLU A 78 -14.45 7.45 1.37
N ILE A 79 -14.45 6.49 0.44
CA ILE A 79 -15.69 6.05 -0.24
C ILE A 79 -16.66 5.42 0.77
N GLN A 80 -16.18 4.59 1.69
CA GLN A 80 -17.02 3.97 2.71
C GLN A 80 -17.62 5.02 3.66
N ALA A 81 -16.83 6.00 4.10
CA ALA A 81 -17.32 7.10 4.91
C ALA A 81 -18.40 7.92 4.19
N PHE A 82 -18.18 8.23 2.90
CA PHE A 82 -19.16 8.92 2.07
C PHE A 82 -20.46 8.12 1.92
N ILE A 83 -20.37 6.83 1.60
CA ILE A 83 -21.55 5.96 1.45
C ILE A 83 -22.34 5.90 2.77
N ASN A 84 -21.67 5.77 3.91
CA ASN A 84 -22.35 5.71 5.21
C ASN A 84 -23.09 7.02 5.52
N ALA A 85 -22.41 8.17 5.38
CA ALA A 85 -23.03 9.47 5.61
C ALA A 85 -24.23 9.69 4.67
N ARG A 86 -24.06 9.39 3.38
CA ARG A 86 -25.14 9.54 2.39
C ARG A 86 -26.29 8.56 2.60
N THR A 87 -26.02 7.39 3.15
CA THR A 87 -27.07 6.39 3.48
C THR A 87 -27.96 6.92 4.60
N ILE A 88 -27.39 7.52 5.65
CA ILE A 88 -28.17 8.14 6.74
C ILE A 88 -29.08 9.24 6.19
N GLU A 89 -28.54 10.14 5.36
CA GLU A 89 -29.33 11.20 4.72
C GLU A 89 -30.49 10.64 3.88
N LEU A 90 -30.25 9.57 3.10
CA LEU A 90 -31.27 8.94 2.27
C LEU A 90 -32.32 8.18 3.08
N GLU A 91 -31.91 7.54 4.18
CA GLU A 91 -32.81 6.85 5.10
C GLU A 91 -33.75 7.84 5.79
N GLU A 92 -33.24 8.99 6.22
CA GLU A 92 -34.05 10.10 6.75
C GLU A 92 -35.04 10.65 5.72
N GLU A 93 -34.58 10.92 4.48
CA GLU A 93 -35.44 11.39 3.38
C GLU A 93 -36.54 10.38 3.02
N ALA A 94 -36.22 9.09 3.06
CA ALA A 94 -37.17 8.01 2.79
C ALA A 94 -38.07 7.66 3.99
N GLY A 95 -37.84 8.24 5.16
CA GLY A 95 -38.54 7.88 6.40
C GLY A 95 -38.25 6.46 6.90
N ILE A 96 -37.12 5.87 6.50
CA ILE A 96 -36.69 4.54 6.90
C ILE A 96 -35.82 4.67 8.14
N VAL A 97 -36.31 4.20 9.29
CA VAL A 97 -35.49 4.12 10.52
C VAL A 97 -35.03 2.68 10.70
N ARG A 98 -33.74 2.43 10.48
CA ARG A 98 -33.13 1.17 10.93
C ARG A 98 -32.85 1.27 12.44
N LYS A 99 -33.46 0.36 13.21
CA LYS A 99 -33.27 0.20 14.66
C LYS A 99 -31.93 -0.46 14.99
#